data_AF-F4AYH3-F1
#
_entry.id   AF-F4AYH3-F1
#
_cell.length_a   1.000
_cell.length_b   1.000
_cell.length_c   1.000
_cell.angle_alpha   90.00
_cell.angle_beta   90.00
_cell.angle_gamma   90.00
#
_symmetry.space_group_name_H-M   'P 1'
#
loop_
_entity.id
_entity.type
_entity.pdbx_description
1 polymer ?
#
loop_
_entity_poly.entity_id
_entity_poly.type
_entity_poly.pdbx_seq_one_letter_code
_entity_poly.pdbx_strand_id
1 'polypeptide(L)'
;MDSLHTSYFNDKSVEQIIDYLVKKKMTVDELKIRLKFSNAHTIDDEKLIQKLSFAEKRMNEPLELSLKLFYLFFPFGIVNFLSNEDDNYKRFSQLGYIKKIRSYNIISLFGVLLYTIGGLLLYMYFSK
;
A
#
# COMPACT_ATOMS: atom_id res chain seq x y z
N MET A 1 18.82 -10.23 -23.17
CA MET A 1 17.38 -10.03 -23.45
C MET A 1 16.65 -11.11 -22.68
N ASP A 2 16.12 -10.77 -21.51
CA ASP A 2 15.46 -11.75 -20.63
C ASP A 2 14.04 -11.99 -21.13
N SER A 3 13.78 -13.18 -21.68
CA SER A 3 12.43 -13.65 -21.93
C SER A 3 11.75 -13.88 -20.59
N LEU A 4 11.02 -12.86 -20.12
CA LEU A 4 10.10 -12.98 -18.99
C LEU A 4 9.01 -13.97 -19.37
N HIS A 5 9.17 -15.22 -18.92
CA HIS A 5 8.20 -16.27 -19.16
C HIS A 5 6.90 -15.96 -18.44
N THR A 6 5.79 -15.89 -19.18
CA THR A 6 4.41 -15.75 -18.69
C THR A 6 4.07 -16.76 -17.58
N SER A 7 4.63 -17.97 -17.62
CA SER A 7 4.43 -18.98 -16.58
C SER A 7 4.95 -18.55 -15.20
N TYR A 8 6.02 -17.74 -15.14
CA TYR A 8 6.58 -17.28 -13.87
C TYR A 8 5.57 -16.47 -13.06
N PHE A 9 4.76 -15.64 -13.73
CA PHE A 9 3.79 -14.78 -13.04
C PHE A 9 2.47 -15.48 -12.74
N ASN A 10 2.15 -16.56 -13.44
CA ASN A 10 0.92 -17.31 -13.21
C ASN A 10 0.90 -17.97 -11.83
N ASP A 11 2.04 -18.42 -11.34
CA ASP A 11 2.15 -19.07 -10.02
C ASP A 11 2.38 -18.08 -8.88
N LYS A 12 2.53 -16.78 -9.17
CA LYS A 12 2.76 -15.75 -8.15
C LYS A 12 1.47 -15.19 -7.57
N SER A 13 1.54 -14.85 -6.28
CA SER A 13 0.50 -14.04 -5.64
C SER A 13 0.58 -12.58 -6.13
N VAL A 14 -0.52 -11.83 -5.91
CA VAL A 14 -0.58 -10.39 -6.25
C VAL A 14 0.53 -9.62 -5.54
N GLU A 15 0.81 -9.93 -4.28
CA GLU A 15 1.87 -9.31 -3.49
C GLU A 15 3.27 -9.56 -4.07
N GLN A 16 3.54 -10.78 -4.55
CA GLN A 16 4.81 -11.10 -5.18
C GLN A 16 5.00 -10.39 -6.53
N ILE A 17 3.90 -10.19 -7.27
CA ILE A 17 3.89 -9.39 -8.50
C ILE A 17 4.21 -7.92 -8.20
N ILE A 18 3.61 -7.36 -7.14
CA ILE A 18 3.86 -6.00 -6.69
C ILE A 18 5.34 -5.83 -6.29
N ASP A 19 5.88 -6.75 -5.47
CA ASP A 19 7.29 -6.73 -5.07
C ASP A 19 8.24 -6.77 -6.28
N TYR A 20 7.92 -7.59 -7.30
CA TYR A 20 8.69 -7.62 -8.55
C TYR A 20 8.66 -6.28 -9.30
N LEU A 21 7.47 -5.68 -9.47
CA LEU A 21 7.30 -4.40 -10.15
C LEU A 21 8.08 -3.28 -9.45
N VAL A 22 8.02 -3.24 -8.11
CA VAL A 22 8.75 -2.26 -7.28
C VAL A 22 10.26 -2.46 -7.42
N LYS A 23 10.76 -3.69 -7.26
CA LYS A 23 12.20 -4.01 -7.40
C LYS A 23 12.76 -3.66 -8.78
N LYS A 24 11.97 -3.90 -9.82
CA LYS A 24 12.36 -3.59 -11.21
C LYS A 24 12.04 -2.15 -11.62
N LYS A 25 11.45 -1.33 -10.74
CA LYS A 25 10.97 0.03 -11.03
C LYS A 25 10.13 0.08 -12.31
N MET A 26 9.26 -0.92 -12.47
CA MET A 26 8.49 -1.16 -13.69
C MET A 26 7.01 -0.92 -13.41
N THR A 27 6.31 -0.32 -14.37
CA THR A 27 4.85 -0.17 -14.29
C THR A 27 4.13 -1.44 -14.74
N VAL A 28 2.87 -1.59 -14.32
CA VAL A 28 2.04 -2.71 -14.79
C VAL A 28 1.90 -2.71 -16.31
N ASP A 29 1.79 -1.54 -16.93
CA ASP A 29 1.68 -1.41 -18.38
C ASP A 29 2.97 -1.78 -19.10
N GLU A 30 4.13 -1.38 -18.59
CA GLU A 30 5.43 -1.84 -19.11
C GLU A 30 5.57 -3.36 -19.04
N LEU A 31 5.10 -3.98 -17.95
CA LEU A 31 5.11 -5.43 -17.81
C LEU A 31 4.13 -6.09 -18.79
N LYS A 32 2.91 -5.56 -18.94
CA LYS A 32 1.93 -6.03 -19.94
C LYS A 32 2.49 -5.96 -21.35
N ILE A 33 3.19 -4.87 -21.71
CA ILE A 33 3.82 -4.71 -23.01
C ILE A 33 4.90 -5.79 -23.22
N ARG A 34 5.80 -5.99 -22.25
CA ARG A 34 6.85 -7.02 -22.31
C ARG A 34 6.28 -8.44 -22.43
N LEU A 35 5.17 -8.72 -21.76
CA LEU A 35 4.49 -10.01 -21.84
C LEU A 35 3.74 -10.20 -23.16
N LYS A 36 3.15 -9.13 -23.73
CA LYS A 36 2.52 -9.16 -25.06
C LYS A 36 3.53 -9.47 -26.18
N PHE A 37 4.79 -9.04 -26.03
CA PHE A 37 5.87 -9.40 -26.96
C PHE A 37 6.26 -10.89 -26.92
N SER A 38 5.72 -11.68 -25.98
CA SER A 38 6.05 -13.10 -25.78
C SER A 38 5.18 -14.09 -26.58
N ASN A 39 4.18 -13.65 -27.35
CA ASN A 39 3.34 -14.45 -28.26
C ASN A 39 2.83 -15.82 -27.74
N ALA A 40 1.60 -15.85 -27.19
CA ALA A 40 0.58 -16.89 -27.44
C ALA A 40 -0.68 -16.54 -26.62
N HIS A 41 -1.73 -15.99 -27.26
CA HIS A 41 -3.00 -15.75 -26.57
C HIS A 41 -3.62 -17.06 -26.09
N THR A 42 -3.51 -17.30 -24.79
CA THR A 42 -4.07 -18.45 -24.07
C THR A 42 -4.95 -17.95 -22.91
N ILE A 43 -5.85 -18.79 -22.41
CA ILE A 43 -6.72 -18.49 -21.24
C ILE A 43 -5.88 -18.05 -20.01
N ASP A 44 -4.62 -18.47 -19.95
CA ASP A 44 -3.67 -18.09 -18.91
C ASP A 44 -3.24 -16.61 -18.97
N ASP A 45 -3.28 -15.98 -20.14
CA ASP A 45 -2.99 -14.56 -20.29
C ASP A 45 -4.08 -13.69 -19.66
N GLU A 46 -5.36 -14.08 -19.77
CA GLU A 46 -6.47 -13.33 -19.18
C GLU A 46 -6.38 -13.32 -17.65
N LYS A 47 -6.08 -14.48 -17.04
CA LYS A 47 -5.83 -14.58 -15.59
C LYS A 47 -4.65 -13.72 -15.15
N LEU A 48 -3.57 -13.72 -15.93
CA LEU A 48 -2.40 -12.90 -15.64
C LEU A 48 -2.72 -11.40 -15.76
N ILE A 49 -3.41 -10.98 -16.81
CA ILE A 49 -3.87 -9.60 -16.98
C ILE A 49 -4.78 -9.18 -15.82
N GLN A 50 -5.67 -10.07 -15.38
CA GLN A 50 -6.54 -9.82 -14.24
C GLN A 50 -5.72 -9.66 -12.94
N LYS A 51 -4.74 -10.54 -12.68
CA LYS A 51 -3.82 -10.44 -11.54
C LYS A 51 -3.02 -9.14 -11.56
N LEU A 52 -2.50 -8.76 -12.72
CA LEU A 52 -1.78 -7.50 -12.92
C LEU A 52 -2.66 -6.28 -12.64
N SER A 53 -3.91 -6.32 -13.08
CA SER A 53 -4.89 -5.26 -12.81
C SER A 53 -5.25 -5.19 -11.31
N PHE A 54 -5.34 -6.34 -10.63
CA PHE A 54 -5.50 -6.38 -9.17
C PHE A 54 -4.27 -5.82 -8.45
N ALA A 55 -3.06 -6.15 -8.90
CA ALA A 55 -1.82 -5.61 -8.35
C ALA A 55 -1.79 -4.08 -8.46
N GLU A 56 -2.09 -3.56 -9.65
CA GLU A 56 -2.17 -2.13 -9.92
C GLU A 56 -3.21 -1.44 -9.03
N LYS A 57 -4.43 -2.00 -8.95
CA LYS A 57 -5.50 -1.48 -8.10
C LYS A 57 -5.04 -1.44 -6.64
N ARG A 58 -4.48 -2.53 -6.13
CA ARG A 58 -4.06 -2.68 -4.71
C ARG A 58 -2.88 -1.77 -4.38
N MET A 59 -1.92 -1.58 -5.29
CA MET A 59 -0.83 -0.59 -5.16
C MET A 59 -1.37 0.83 -5.03
N ASN A 60 -2.46 1.11 -5.74
CA ASN A 60 -3.05 2.43 -5.84
C ASN A 60 -4.20 2.70 -4.87
N GLU A 61 -4.62 1.70 -4.11
CA GLU A 61 -5.75 1.80 -3.21
C GLU A 61 -5.35 2.58 -1.94
N PRO A 62 -6.17 3.55 -1.50
CA PRO A 62 -5.91 4.24 -0.25
C PRO A 62 -5.95 3.27 0.95
N LEU A 63 -5.65 3.81 2.13
CA LEU A 63 -5.89 3.06 3.38
C LEU A 63 -7.36 2.68 3.51
N GLU A 64 -7.59 1.48 4.05
CA GLU A 64 -8.92 1.03 4.46
C GLU A 64 -9.47 1.95 5.54
N LEU A 65 -10.79 2.14 5.58
CA LEU A 65 -11.44 3.04 6.53
C LEU A 65 -11.09 2.71 7.99
N SER A 66 -11.01 1.41 8.31
CA SER A 66 -10.58 0.92 9.63
C SER A 66 -9.21 1.46 10.03
N LEU A 67 -8.22 1.33 9.13
CA LEU A 67 -6.87 1.85 9.35
C LEU A 67 -6.85 3.38 9.39
N LYS A 68 -7.66 4.06 8.58
CA LYS A 68 -7.80 5.52 8.64
C LYS A 68 -8.28 5.97 10.01
N LEU A 69 -9.33 5.35 10.55
CA LEU A 69 -9.84 5.67 11.88
C LEU A 69 -8.80 5.35 12.96
N PHE A 70 -8.15 4.20 12.87
CA PHE A 70 -7.09 3.81 13.79
C PHE A 70 -5.98 4.87 13.85
N TYR A 71 -5.42 5.26 12.70
CA TYR A 71 -4.34 6.25 12.65
C TYR A 71 -4.80 7.69 12.96
N LEU A 72 -6.10 7.98 12.91
CA LEU A 72 -6.64 9.25 13.35
C LEU A 72 -6.65 9.35 14.89
N PHE A 73 -7.10 8.28 15.57
CA PHE A 73 -7.16 8.23 17.03
C PHE A 73 -5.81 7.84 17.67
N PHE A 74 -4.95 7.16 16.92
CA PHE A 74 -3.63 6.69 17.37
C PHE A 74 -2.56 7.11 16.37
N PRO A 75 -2.33 8.43 16.21
CA PRO A 75 -1.42 8.95 15.20
C PRO A 75 0.02 8.48 15.44
N PHE A 76 0.74 8.19 14.35
CA PHE A 76 2.13 7.72 14.35
C PHE A 76 2.41 6.50 15.24
N GLY A 77 1.38 5.72 15.58
CA GLY A 77 1.52 4.60 16.47
C GLY A 77 1.93 4.99 17.89
N ILE A 78 1.53 6.16 18.40
CA ILE A 78 1.78 6.57 19.80
C ILE A 78 1.31 5.50 20.80
N VAL A 79 0.27 4.73 20.48
CA VAL A 79 -0.20 3.59 21.29
C VAL A 79 0.54 2.28 20.95
N ASN A 80 1.12 2.20 19.75
CA ASN A 80 1.97 1.09 19.29
C ASN A 80 3.40 1.15 19.85
N PHE A 81 3.74 2.12 20.71
CA PHE A 81 4.99 2.10 21.47
C PHE A 81 5.02 0.94 22.51
N LEU A 82 3.85 0.37 22.84
CA LEU A 82 3.72 -0.77 23.78
C LEU A 82 3.65 -2.14 23.10
N SER A 83 3.29 -2.21 21.82
CA SER A 83 3.31 -3.45 21.03
C SER A 83 4.22 -3.25 19.84
N ASN A 84 5.40 -3.87 19.90
CA ASN A 84 6.32 -4.00 18.78
C ASN A 84 5.52 -4.25 17.49
N GLU A 85 5.74 -3.36 16.51
CA GLU A 85 5.31 -3.43 15.12
C GLU A 85 4.05 -2.65 14.72
N ASP A 86 4.27 -1.48 14.11
CA ASP A 86 3.41 -1.04 13.01
C ASP A 86 3.73 -1.91 11.78
N ASP A 87 3.30 -3.18 11.86
CA ASP A 87 3.50 -4.20 10.82
C ASP A 87 2.98 -3.72 9.48
N ASN A 88 1.89 -2.96 9.49
CA ASN A 88 1.27 -2.43 8.29
C ASN A 88 2.15 -1.36 7.65
N TYR A 89 2.68 -0.39 8.40
CA TYR A 89 3.58 0.63 7.82
C TYR A 89 4.86 0.00 7.25
N LYS A 90 5.50 -0.92 7.99
CA LYS A 90 6.68 -1.66 7.48
C LYS A 90 6.35 -2.46 6.23
N ARG A 91 5.25 -3.22 6.24
CA ARG A 91 4.77 -4.00 5.08
C ARG A 91 4.45 -3.10 3.89
N PHE A 92 3.83 -1.94 4.11
CA PHE A 92 3.54 -0.98 3.05
C PHE A 92 4.79 -0.38 2.44
N SER A 93 5.80 -0.08 3.27
CA SER A 93 7.10 0.41 2.84
C SER A 93 7.87 -0.64 2.03
N GLN A 94 7.95 -1.88 2.52
CA GLN A 94 8.64 -2.98 1.84
C GLN A 94 8.01 -3.33 0.48
N LEU A 95 6.67 -3.31 0.40
CA LEU A 95 5.94 -3.63 -0.82
C LEU A 95 5.66 -2.41 -1.72
N GLY A 96 6.23 -1.25 -1.42
CA GLY A 96 6.14 -0.06 -2.28
C GLY A 96 4.73 0.53 -2.42
N TYR A 97 3.85 0.37 -1.42
CA TYR A 97 2.50 0.94 -1.41
C TYR A 97 2.52 2.46 -1.10
N ILE A 98 3.06 3.26 -2.02
CA ILE A 98 3.29 4.71 -1.84
C ILE A 98 2.01 5.44 -1.42
N LYS A 99 0.85 5.12 -2.02
CA LYS A 99 -0.41 5.79 -1.66
C LYS A 99 -0.91 5.45 -0.26
N LYS A 100 -0.68 4.23 0.24
CA LYS A 100 -1.03 3.85 1.62
C LYS A 100 -0.13 4.56 2.62
N ILE A 101 1.18 4.63 2.36
CA ILE A 101 2.15 5.38 3.18
C ILE A 101 1.77 6.87 3.23
N ARG A 102 1.46 7.47 2.08
CA ARG A 102 1.02 8.87 2.03
C ARG A 102 -0.26 9.10 2.82
N SER A 103 -1.23 8.20 2.70
CA SER A 103 -2.49 8.28 3.45
C SER A 103 -2.24 8.16 4.96
N TYR A 104 -1.36 7.26 5.39
CA TYR A 104 -0.97 7.08 6.78
C TYR A 104 -0.38 8.36 7.37
N ASN A 105 0.57 8.98 6.66
CA ASN A 105 1.23 10.21 7.12
C ASN A 105 0.24 11.37 7.26
N ILE A 106 -0.64 11.57 6.28
CA ILE A 106 -1.63 12.65 6.30
C ILE A 106 -2.60 12.46 7.45
N ILE A 107 -3.15 11.26 7.62
CA ILE A 107 -4.16 10.97 8.64
C ILE A 107 -3.56 11.06 10.04
N SER A 108 -2.35 10.53 10.24
CA SER A 108 -1.64 10.65 11.51
C SER A 108 -1.36 12.10 11.86
N LEU A 109 -0.98 12.93 10.88
CA LEU A 109 -0.80 14.36 11.11
C LEU A 109 -2.10 15.04 11.57
N PHE A 110 -3.23 14.72 10.95
CA PHE A 110 -4.54 15.19 11.39
C PHE A 110 -4.88 14.72 12.82
N GLY A 111 -4.56 13.47 13.15
CA GLY A 111 -4.71 12.95 14.51
C GLY A 111 -3.94 13.79 15.53
N VAL A 112 -2.66 14.09 15.29
CA VAL A 112 -1.85 14.94 16.18
C VAL A 112 -2.46 16.33 16.36
N LEU A 113 -2.96 16.93 15.28
CA LEU A 113 -3.63 18.23 15.34
C LEU A 113 -4.89 18.17 16.20
N LEU A 114 -5.71 17.12 16.07
CA LEU A 114 -6.90 16.90 16.89
C LEU A 114 -6.55 16.78 18.38
N TYR A 115 -5.51 16.02 18.73
CA TYR A 115 -5.05 15.91 20.12
C TYR A 115 -4.56 17.25 20.68
N THR A 116 -3.80 18.00 19.89
CA THR A 116 -3.29 19.33 20.30
C THR A 116 -4.44 20.31 20.57
N ILE A 117 -5.41 20.39 19.65
CA ILE A 117 -6.57 21.27 19.79
C ILE A 117 -7.46 20.82 20.96
N GLY A 118 -7.75 19.52 21.06
CA GLY A 118 -8.55 18.97 22.15
C GLY A 118 -7.91 19.21 23.52
N GLY A 119 -6.60 19.03 23.64
CA GLY A 119 -5.84 19.33 24.84
C GLY A 119 -5.89 20.80 25.24
N LEU A 120 -5.75 21.71 24.27
CA LEU A 120 -5.90 23.15 24.50
C LEU A 120 -7.30 23.52 24.99
N LEU A 121 -8.34 22.97 24.36
CA LEU A 121 -9.73 23.22 24.76
C LEU A 121 -10.03 22.70 26.17
N LEU A 122 -9.55 21.50 26.51
CA LEU A 122 -9.68 20.95 27.86
C LEU A 122 -8.93 21.80 28.89
N TYR A 123 -7.70 22.21 28.57
CA TYR A 123 -6.93 23.12 29.41
C TYR A 123 -7.68 24.43 29.67
N MET A 124 -8.22 25.06 28.61
CA MET A 124 -9.02 26.28 28.75
C MET A 124 -10.30 26.09 29.58
N TYR A 125 -10.90 24.90 29.53
CA TYR A 125 -12.09 24.57 30.32
C TYR A 125 -11.77 24.40 31.80
N PHE A 126 -10.66 23.73 32.14
CA PHE A 126 -10.28 23.44 33.53
C PHE A 126 -9.40 24.50 34.20
N SER A 127 -8.76 25.39 33.44
CA SER A 127 -8.04 26.56 33.98
C SER A 127 -8.94 27.78 34.21
N LYS A 128 -10.25 27.62 34.08
CA LYS A 128 -11.26 28.65 34.34
C LYS A 128 -11.95 28.39 35.68
#